data_AF-A0A928DAB5-F1
#
_entry.id   AF-A0A928DAB5-F1
#
_cell.length_a   1.000
_cell.length_b   1.000
_cell.length_c   1.000
_cell.angle_alpha   90.00
_cell.angle_beta   90.00
_cell.angle_gamma   90.00
#
_symmetry.space_group_name_H-M   'P 1'
#
loop_
_entity.id
_entity.type
_entity.pdbx_description
1 polymer ?
#
loop_
_entity_poly.entity_id
_entity_poly.type
_entity_poly.pdbx_seq_one_letter_code
_entity_poly.pdbx_strand_id
1 'polypeptide(L)'
;MSEKTSKIKRRDFAKLAGAAVLAGPSLNVLGANERVRVACVGYSDRFRGSLLPCFLHHNKELNFDLVAVADLWKKRLYENAKPEIEAKVGHKVDTYVSDIDLYENAKDVDAVIISTADFQHAQHATHAVNAGKDAYCEKPMAEDMYSANMLLDAVDAKRNAGFAPGAVLQIGSQRRSGPAYHAANDYIRSGKFGNISYIDLCWNVNQNRRWRRPEALVASLKKEDIDWNMWLLDRDPEAYQFDPRKYLEFRLFWPFSSGIPGQWM
;
A
#
# COMPACT_ATOMS: atom_id res chain seq x y z
N MET A 1 -1.51 -48.75 -71.66
CA MET A 1 -1.95 -48.67 -70.26
C MET A 1 -1.49 -47.33 -69.69
N SER A 2 -2.36 -46.72 -68.90
CA SER A 2 -2.38 -45.31 -68.50
C SER A 2 -1.23 -44.90 -67.58
N GLU A 3 -0.57 -43.78 -67.87
CA GLU A 3 -0.05 -42.89 -66.83
C GLU A 3 -0.56 -41.46 -67.04
N LYS A 4 -1.49 -41.07 -66.17
CA LYS A 4 -1.99 -39.71 -66.03
C LYS A 4 -0.98 -38.90 -65.21
N THR A 5 -0.56 -37.79 -65.76
CA THR A 5 0.09 -36.66 -65.08
C THR A 5 -0.64 -36.27 -63.78
N SER A 6 0.09 -36.16 -62.67
CA SER A 6 -0.36 -35.40 -61.49
C SER A 6 0.58 -34.21 -61.26
N LYS A 7 -0.02 -33.01 -61.22
CA LYS A 7 0.64 -31.72 -61.03
C LYS A 7 1.11 -31.57 -59.58
N ILE A 8 2.38 -31.26 -59.38
CA ILE A 8 2.95 -30.84 -58.09
C ILE A 8 2.25 -29.55 -57.63
N LYS A 9 1.77 -29.53 -56.39
CA LYS A 9 1.06 -28.39 -55.79
C LYS A 9 2.04 -27.28 -55.40
N ARG A 10 1.62 -26.02 -55.56
CA ARG A 10 2.35 -24.76 -55.25
C ARG A 10 2.68 -24.54 -53.74
N ARG A 11 2.82 -25.59 -52.92
CA ARG A 11 2.97 -25.45 -51.45
C ARG A 11 4.28 -25.97 -50.84
N ASP A 12 5.21 -26.52 -51.62
CA ASP A 12 6.41 -27.15 -51.06
C ASP A 12 7.75 -26.51 -51.49
N PHE A 13 7.76 -25.28 -52.02
CA PHE A 13 8.98 -24.64 -52.55
C PHE A 13 9.47 -23.41 -51.79
N ALA A 14 9.08 -23.24 -50.53
CA ALA A 14 9.58 -22.14 -49.68
C ALA A 14 10.02 -22.66 -48.30
N LYS A 15 10.98 -23.60 -48.31
CA LYS A 15 12.03 -23.63 -47.30
C LYS A 15 13.30 -23.07 -47.93
N LEU A 16 13.97 -22.19 -47.20
CA LEU A 16 15.31 -21.63 -47.41
C LEU A 16 15.48 -20.48 -48.42
N ALA A 17 15.26 -19.25 -47.94
CA ALA A 17 16.17 -18.12 -48.14
C ALA A 17 15.88 -17.04 -47.09
N GLY A 18 16.92 -16.49 -46.50
CA GLY A 18 16.88 -15.76 -45.23
C GLY A 18 16.15 -14.41 -45.24
N ALA A 19 15.62 -14.08 -44.07
CA ALA A 19 15.53 -12.72 -43.55
C ALA A 19 15.89 -12.80 -42.07
N ALA A 20 17.06 -12.24 -41.71
CA ALA A 20 17.40 -11.99 -40.33
C ALA A 20 16.37 -11.00 -39.77
N VAL A 21 15.40 -11.51 -39.00
CA VAL A 21 14.57 -10.67 -38.15
C VAL A 21 15.47 -10.27 -36.99
N LEU A 22 15.93 -9.01 -37.00
CA LEU A 22 16.41 -8.36 -35.79
C LEU A 22 15.29 -8.50 -34.75
N ALA A 23 15.49 -9.37 -33.77
CA ALA A 23 14.69 -9.42 -32.56
C ALA A 23 14.97 -8.13 -31.78
N GLY A 24 14.32 -7.04 -32.19
CA GLY A 24 14.11 -5.89 -31.31
C GLY A 24 13.27 -6.36 -30.12
N PRO A 25 13.43 -5.73 -28.93
CA PRO A 25 12.64 -6.12 -27.77
C PRO A 25 11.17 -5.99 -28.16
N SER A 26 10.44 -7.10 -28.10
CA SER A 26 8.99 -7.04 -28.06
C SER A 26 8.66 -6.12 -26.89
N LEU A 27 8.01 -4.99 -27.18
CA LEU A 27 7.28 -4.26 -26.17
C LEU A 27 6.24 -5.24 -25.64
N ASN A 28 6.59 -5.95 -24.56
CA ASN A 28 5.65 -6.73 -23.79
C ASN A 28 4.63 -5.72 -23.28
N VAL A 29 3.51 -5.61 -23.99
CA VAL A 29 2.28 -5.11 -23.40
C VAL A 29 2.01 -6.10 -22.28
N LEU A 30 2.40 -5.74 -21.04
CA LEU A 30 2.18 -6.56 -19.86
C LEU A 30 0.70 -6.93 -19.85
N GLY A 31 0.42 -8.24 -19.95
CA GLY A 31 -0.93 -8.73 -20.05
C GLY A 31 -1.71 -8.47 -18.76
N ALA A 32 -3.05 -8.55 -18.81
CA ALA A 32 -3.89 -8.48 -17.61
C ALA A 32 -3.50 -9.52 -16.53
N ASN A 33 -2.83 -10.61 -16.91
CA ASN A 33 -2.31 -11.65 -16.02
C ASN A 33 -0.96 -11.32 -15.34
N GLU A 34 -0.33 -10.20 -15.70
CA GLU A 34 0.95 -9.73 -15.10
C GLU A 34 0.75 -8.42 -14.29
N ARG A 35 -0.50 -7.99 -14.10
CA ARG A 35 -0.87 -6.78 -13.38
C ARG A 35 -0.81 -7.02 -11.88
N VAL A 36 -0.05 -6.19 -11.15
CA VAL A 36 -0.01 -6.26 -9.68
C VAL A 36 -1.33 -5.75 -9.11
N ARG A 37 -2.02 -6.63 -8.37
CA ARG A 37 -3.35 -6.38 -7.81
C ARG A 37 -3.20 -5.91 -6.37
N VAL A 38 -3.53 -4.64 -6.15
CA VAL A 38 -3.31 -3.96 -4.88
C VAL A 38 -4.62 -3.81 -4.13
N ALA A 39 -4.58 -3.94 -2.80
CA ALA A 39 -5.69 -3.58 -1.92
C ALA A 39 -5.36 -2.37 -1.04
N CYS A 40 -6.37 -1.59 -0.66
CA CYS A 40 -6.26 -0.54 0.34
C CYS A 40 -6.70 -1.08 1.71
N VAL A 41 -5.90 -0.88 2.76
CA VAL A 41 -6.26 -1.16 4.16
C VAL A 41 -6.35 0.18 4.91
N GLY A 42 -7.57 0.60 5.22
CA GLY A 42 -7.89 1.88 5.85
C GLY A 42 -8.08 3.03 4.84
N TYR A 43 -9.33 3.30 4.46
CA TYR A 43 -9.68 4.31 3.45
C TYR A 43 -9.98 5.68 4.07
N SER A 44 -9.02 6.24 4.81
CA SER A 44 -9.20 7.57 5.42
C SER A 44 -8.56 8.68 4.59
N ASP A 45 -8.47 9.90 5.15
CA ASP A 45 -7.99 11.09 4.45
C ASP A 45 -6.59 10.95 3.87
N ARG A 46 -5.71 10.19 4.54
CA ARG A 46 -4.34 9.98 4.06
C ARG A 46 -4.33 9.23 2.73
N PHE A 47 -5.13 8.17 2.63
CA PHE A 47 -5.30 7.42 1.40
C PHE A 47 -5.97 8.29 0.33
N ARG A 48 -7.13 8.85 0.65
CA ARG A 48 -7.98 9.61 -0.28
C ARG A 48 -7.28 10.83 -0.87
N GLY A 49 -6.58 11.59 -0.03
CA GLY A 49 -6.01 12.88 -0.39
C GLY A 49 -4.56 12.82 -0.90
N SER A 50 -3.84 11.72 -0.68
CA SER A 50 -2.43 11.62 -1.09
C SER A 50 -2.09 10.33 -1.81
N LEU A 51 -2.37 9.17 -1.20
CA LEU A 51 -1.91 7.89 -1.74
C LEU A 51 -2.66 7.52 -3.03
N LEU A 52 -3.98 7.66 -3.06
CA LEU A 52 -4.80 7.31 -4.21
C LEU A 52 -4.50 8.18 -5.46
N PRO A 53 -4.38 9.52 -5.37
CA PRO A 53 -3.95 10.32 -6.51
C PRO A 53 -2.57 9.92 -7.06
N CYS A 54 -1.58 9.71 -6.19
CA CYS A 54 -0.25 9.28 -6.60
C CYS A 54 -0.27 7.87 -7.22
N PHE A 55 -1.04 6.95 -6.64
CA PHE A 55 -1.25 5.61 -7.16
C PHE A 55 -1.78 5.64 -8.59
N LEU A 56 -2.90 6.36 -8.82
CA LEU A 56 -3.55 6.46 -10.12
C LEU A 56 -2.70 7.21 -11.17
N HIS A 57 -1.77 8.06 -10.73
CA HIS A 57 -0.84 8.72 -11.64
C HIS A 57 0.11 7.72 -12.33
N HIS A 58 0.46 6.62 -11.65
CA HIS A 58 1.46 5.66 -12.11
C HIS A 58 0.89 4.27 -12.47
N ASN A 59 -0.34 3.94 -12.04
CA ASN A 59 -0.87 2.57 -12.13
C ASN A 59 -0.89 1.98 -13.55
N LYS A 60 -1.20 2.80 -14.56
CA LYS A 60 -1.21 2.39 -15.97
C LYS A 60 0.20 2.15 -16.51
N GLU A 61 1.13 3.05 -16.22
CA GLU A 61 2.51 3.00 -16.70
C GLU A 61 3.27 1.81 -16.09
N LEU A 62 3.09 1.58 -14.79
CA LEU A 62 3.78 0.55 -14.03
C LEU A 62 2.97 -0.75 -13.88
N ASN A 63 1.86 -0.88 -14.61
CA ASN A 63 0.99 -2.06 -14.65
C ASN A 63 0.56 -2.62 -13.27
N PHE A 64 0.00 -1.77 -12.42
CA PHE A 64 -0.65 -2.17 -11.18
C PHE A 64 -2.06 -1.59 -11.10
N ASP A 65 -2.90 -2.09 -10.18
CA ASP A 65 -4.27 -1.60 -10.04
C ASP A 65 -4.88 -1.82 -8.67
N LEU A 66 -5.90 -1.04 -8.32
CA LEU A 66 -6.58 -1.13 -7.03
C LEU A 66 -7.84 -2.00 -7.16
N VAL A 67 -7.78 -3.24 -6.69
CA VAL A 67 -8.83 -4.26 -6.88
C VAL A 67 -9.68 -4.52 -5.64
N ALA A 68 -9.18 -4.12 -4.47
CA ALA A 68 -9.85 -4.36 -3.20
C ALA A 68 -9.67 -3.22 -2.20
N VAL A 69 -10.60 -3.11 -1.26
CA VAL A 69 -10.50 -2.19 -0.12
C VAL A 69 -11.03 -2.83 1.16
N ALA A 70 -10.29 -2.63 2.25
CA ALA A 70 -10.63 -3.07 3.60
C ALA A 70 -10.76 -1.86 4.52
N ASP A 71 -11.87 -1.78 5.26
CA ASP A 71 -12.07 -0.76 6.31
C ASP A 71 -13.03 -1.30 7.37
N LEU A 72 -12.69 -1.10 8.65
CA LEU A 72 -13.51 -1.54 9.79
C LEU A 72 -14.85 -0.80 9.88
N TRP A 73 -14.91 0.45 9.42
CA TRP A 73 -16.16 1.22 9.46
C TRP A 73 -16.98 0.93 8.21
N LYS A 74 -17.97 0.04 8.34
CA LYS A 74 -18.80 -0.44 7.23
C LYS A 74 -19.43 0.69 6.41
N LYS A 75 -19.88 1.75 7.07
CA LYS A 75 -20.43 2.93 6.39
C LYS A 75 -19.41 3.56 5.45
N ARG A 76 -18.19 3.81 5.94
CA ARG A 76 -17.10 4.35 5.11
C ARG A 76 -16.74 3.37 3.99
N LEU A 77 -16.70 2.07 4.27
CA LEU A 77 -16.38 1.04 3.29
C LEU A 77 -17.36 1.06 2.10
N TYR A 78 -18.66 0.98 2.39
CA TYR A 78 -19.69 0.79 1.37
C TYR A 78 -20.20 2.11 0.75
N GLU A 79 -20.31 3.19 1.53
CA GLU A 79 -20.87 4.46 1.05
C GLU A 79 -19.80 5.41 0.50
N ASN A 80 -18.51 5.22 0.84
CA ASN A 80 -17.43 6.08 0.37
C ASN A 80 -16.35 5.32 -0.39
N ALA A 81 -15.68 4.37 0.25
CA ALA A 81 -14.46 3.75 -0.27
C ALA A 81 -14.68 3.03 -1.60
N LYS A 82 -15.62 2.08 -1.62
CA LYS A 82 -15.96 1.34 -2.83
C LYS A 82 -16.39 2.26 -3.97
N PRO A 83 -17.45 3.09 -3.86
CA PRO A 83 -17.91 3.91 -4.99
C PRO A 83 -16.87 4.94 -5.44
N GLU A 84 -16.11 5.57 -4.53
CA GLU A 84 -15.06 6.53 -4.90
C GLU A 84 -13.90 5.87 -5.64
N ILE A 85 -13.52 4.64 -5.28
CA ILE A 85 -12.48 3.89 -5.98
C ILE A 85 -13.00 3.41 -7.34
N GLU A 86 -14.15 2.74 -7.40
CA GLU A 86 -14.72 2.21 -8.64
C GLU A 86 -14.89 3.31 -9.70
N ALA A 87 -15.31 4.51 -9.29
CA ALA A 87 -15.42 5.67 -10.18
C ALA A 87 -14.07 6.12 -10.76
N LYS A 88 -12.95 5.89 -10.06
CA LYS A 88 -11.60 6.29 -10.48
C LYS A 88 -10.89 5.21 -11.30
N VAL A 89 -11.09 3.93 -10.96
CA VAL A 89 -10.44 2.79 -11.66
C VAL A 89 -11.26 2.26 -12.84
N GLY A 90 -12.57 2.49 -12.86
CA GLY A 90 -13.46 2.10 -13.95
C GLY A 90 -13.86 0.63 -13.97
N HIS A 91 -13.64 -0.10 -12.88
CA HIS A 91 -14.06 -1.48 -12.69
C HIS A 91 -14.51 -1.73 -11.25
N LYS A 92 -15.09 -2.91 -10.99
CA LYS A 92 -15.55 -3.29 -9.65
C LYS A 92 -14.39 -3.49 -8.69
N VAL A 93 -14.64 -3.17 -7.42
CA VAL A 93 -13.68 -3.35 -6.32
C VAL A 93 -14.30 -4.18 -5.22
N ASP A 94 -13.56 -5.19 -4.77
CA ASP A 94 -13.96 -6.08 -3.69
C ASP A 94 -13.80 -5.38 -2.33
N THR A 95 -14.66 -5.72 -1.39
CA THR A 95 -14.73 -5.05 -0.08
C THR A 95 -14.60 -6.05 1.04
N TYR A 96 -13.79 -5.70 2.03
CA TYR A 96 -13.52 -6.52 3.21
C TYR A 96 -13.69 -5.68 4.47
N VAL A 97 -14.24 -6.28 5.53
CA VAL A 97 -14.57 -5.53 6.76
C VAL A 97 -13.40 -5.43 7.74
N SER A 98 -12.25 -6.03 7.42
CA SER A 98 -10.99 -5.91 8.14
C SER A 98 -9.82 -6.33 7.24
N ASP A 99 -8.59 -6.11 7.70
CA ASP A 99 -7.40 -6.66 7.03
C ASP A 99 -7.32 -8.19 7.16
N ILE A 100 -7.74 -8.76 8.29
CA ILE A 100 -7.83 -10.22 8.48
C ILE A 100 -8.79 -10.83 7.46
N ASP A 101 -10.00 -10.28 7.34
CA ASP A 101 -10.99 -10.69 6.33
C ASP A 101 -10.43 -10.60 4.90
N LEU A 102 -9.71 -9.51 4.59
CA LEU A 102 -8.99 -9.36 3.32
C LEU A 102 -7.99 -10.50 3.10
N TYR A 103 -7.12 -10.80 4.06
CA TYR A 103 -6.05 -11.79 3.86
C TYR A 103 -6.56 -13.24 3.84
N GLU A 104 -7.66 -13.53 4.54
CA GLU A 104 -8.29 -14.86 4.54
C GLU A 104 -9.08 -15.11 3.25
N ASN A 105 -9.76 -14.09 2.71
CA ASN A 105 -10.74 -14.27 1.65
C ASN A 105 -10.30 -13.74 0.27
N ALA A 106 -9.30 -12.86 0.19
CA ALA A 106 -8.80 -12.33 -1.08
C ALA A 106 -7.75 -13.25 -1.72
N LYS A 107 -8.19 -14.04 -2.71
CA LYS A 107 -7.31 -14.95 -3.47
C LYS A 107 -6.40 -14.23 -4.46
N ASP A 108 -6.75 -12.99 -4.80
CA ASP A 108 -6.34 -12.30 -6.01
C ASP A 108 -5.70 -10.92 -5.70
N VAL A 109 -5.12 -10.79 -4.51
CA VAL A 109 -4.41 -9.57 -4.05
C VAL A 109 -2.94 -9.92 -3.83
N ASP A 110 -2.06 -9.18 -4.48
CA ASP A 110 -0.60 -9.35 -4.43
C ASP A 110 0.04 -8.44 -3.38
N ALA A 111 -0.47 -7.21 -3.26
CA ALA A 111 0.09 -6.18 -2.39
C ALA A 111 -0.98 -5.35 -1.68
N VAL A 112 -0.60 -4.68 -0.58
CA VAL A 112 -1.47 -3.77 0.16
C VAL A 112 -0.86 -2.41 0.41
N ILE A 113 -1.71 -1.39 0.48
CA ILE A 113 -1.40 -0.07 1.00
C ILE A 113 -2.09 0.07 2.35
N ILE A 114 -1.32 0.18 3.42
CA ILE A 114 -1.78 0.31 4.80
C ILE A 114 -1.72 1.78 5.20
N SER A 115 -2.87 2.37 5.51
CA SER A 115 -3.02 3.75 5.95
C SER A 115 -4.06 3.89 7.08
N THR A 116 -4.01 2.94 8.01
CA THR A 116 -4.81 2.86 9.23
C THR A 116 -4.35 3.90 10.28
N ALA A 117 -4.77 3.76 11.54
CA ALA A 117 -4.25 4.62 12.60
C ALA A 117 -2.77 4.30 12.91
N ASP A 118 -2.03 5.31 13.39
CA ASP A 118 -0.58 5.27 13.57
C ASP A 118 -0.14 4.07 14.45
N PHE A 119 -0.87 3.79 15.54
CA PHE A 119 -0.61 2.68 16.44
C PHE A 119 -0.82 1.29 15.84
N GLN A 120 -1.56 1.18 14.73
CA GLN A 120 -1.96 -0.08 14.13
C GLN A 120 -1.00 -0.53 13.00
N HIS A 121 -0.15 0.37 12.51
CA HIS A 121 0.66 0.17 11.32
C HIS A 121 1.53 -1.09 11.39
N ALA A 122 2.30 -1.27 12.46
CA ALA A 122 3.18 -2.42 12.62
C ALA A 122 2.42 -3.74 12.59
N GLN A 123 1.29 -3.83 13.30
CA GLN A 123 0.48 -5.04 13.36
C GLN A 123 -0.17 -5.37 12.01
N HIS A 124 -0.77 -4.39 11.34
CA HIS A 124 -1.34 -4.61 10.00
C HIS A 124 -0.26 -4.96 8.96
N ALA A 125 0.93 -4.38 9.06
CA ALA A 125 2.05 -4.74 8.20
C ALA A 125 2.54 -6.16 8.49
N THR A 126 2.60 -6.58 9.75
CA THR A 126 2.92 -7.96 10.14
C THR A 126 1.87 -8.94 9.59
N HIS A 127 0.58 -8.61 9.65
CA HIS A 127 -0.48 -9.43 9.06
C HIS A 127 -0.28 -9.59 7.55
N ALA A 128 -0.01 -8.49 6.82
CA ALA A 128 0.25 -8.52 5.39
C ALA A 128 1.45 -9.41 5.03
N VAL A 129 2.58 -9.21 5.72
CA VAL A 129 3.80 -9.98 5.52
C VAL A 129 3.55 -11.46 5.80
N ASN A 130 2.88 -11.79 6.91
CA ASN A 130 2.56 -13.18 7.27
C ASN A 130 1.65 -13.85 6.24
N ALA A 131 0.68 -13.10 5.69
CA ALA A 131 -0.19 -13.52 4.59
C ALA A 131 0.52 -13.59 3.23
N GLY A 132 1.82 -13.28 3.16
CA GLY A 132 2.62 -13.34 1.94
C GLY A 132 2.31 -12.21 0.95
N LYS A 133 1.84 -11.07 1.44
CA LYS A 133 1.55 -9.88 0.64
C LYS A 133 2.70 -8.89 0.71
N ASP A 134 3.00 -8.25 -0.41
CA ASP A 134 3.83 -7.04 -0.39
C ASP A 134 3.05 -5.91 0.29
N ALA A 135 3.75 -4.99 0.97
CA ALA A 135 3.10 -3.95 1.75
C ALA A 135 3.81 -2.60 1.63
N TYR A 136 3.04 -1.58 1.25
CA TYR A 136 3.37 -0.21 1.58
C TYR A 136 2.64 0.16 2.88
N CYS A 137 3.36 0.58 3.91
CA CYS A 137 2.78 0.99 5.18
C CYS A 137 3.10 2.46 5.46
N GLU A 138 2.09 3.28 5.75
CA GLU A 138 2.30 4.68 6.14
C GLU A 138 3.17 4.80 7.40
N LYS A 139 3.80 5.96 7.53
CA LYS A 139 4.59 6.32 8.71
C LYS A 139 3.71 6.98 9.79
N PRO A 140 4.04 6.87 11.08
CA PRO A 140 5.15 6.10 11.65
C PRO A 140 4.94 4.58 11.53
N MET A 141 6.01 3.82 11.39
CA MET A 141 5.93 2.36 11.27
C MET A 141 5.36 1.69 12.53
N ALA A 142 5.77 2.15 13.71
CA ALA A 142 5.40 1.59 15.02
C ALA A 142 5.45 2.68 16.09
N GLU A 143 4.74 2.46 17.21
CA GLU A 143 4.77 3.36 18.38
C GLU A 143 5.69 2.88 19.51
N ASP A 144 6.08 1.61 19.47
CA ASP A 144 6.93 0.98 20.46
C ASP A 144 7.87 -0.03 19.80
N MET A 145 8.93 -0.40 20.53
CA MET A 145 9.97 -1.32 20.04
C MET A 145 9.48 -2.76 19.91
N TYR A 146 8.48 -3.18 20.71
CA TYR A 146 7.94 -4.54 20.64
C TYR A 146 7.24 -4.74 19.29
N SER A 147 6.34 -3.82 18.92
CA SER A 147 5.64 -3.78 17.65
C SER A 147 6.60 -3.67 16.47
N ALA A 148 7.66 -2.85 16.59
CA ALA A 148 8.69 -2.73 15.57
C ALA A 148 9.47 -4.04 15.35
N ASN A 149 9.90 -4.70 16.44
CA ASN A 149 10.61 -5.98 16.36
C ASN A 149 9.71 -7.09 15.82
N MET A 150 8.43 -7.12 16.20
CA MET A 150 7.47 -8.08 15.68
C MET A 150 7.34 -8.01 14.14
N LEU A 151 7.36 -6.80 13.57
CA LEU A 151 7.36 -6.62 12.12
C LEU A 151 8.68 -7.05 11.49
N LEU A 152 9.82 -6.71 12.11
CA LEU A 152 11.14 -7.13 11.65
C LEU A 152 11.26 -8.66 11.62
N ASP A 153 10.85 -9.33 12.69
CA ASP A 153 10.88 -10.79 12.81
C ASP A 153 10.02 -11.46 11.74
N ALA A 154 8.84 -10.90 11.43
CA ALA A 154 7.98 -11.41 10.35
C ALA A 154 8.65 -11.29 8.97
N VAL A 155 9.28 -10.15 8.68
CA VAL A 155 10.02 -9.94 7.43
C VAL A 155 11.23 -10.88 7.35
N ASP A 156 11.99 -11.01 8.43
CA ASP A 156 13.17 -11.88 8.50
C ASP A 156 12.80 -13.35 8.35
N ALA A 157 11.71 -13.79 8.98
CA ALA A 157 11.19 -15.15 8.81
C ALA A 157 10.85 -15.44 7.34
N LYS A 158 10.16 -14.52 6.65
CA LYS A 158 9.85 -14.68 5.22
C LYS A 158 11.08 -14.67 4.33
N ARG A 159 12.05 -13.79 4.63
CA ARG A 159 13.34 -13.74 3.93
C ARG A 159 14.12 -15.06 4.08
N ASN A 160 14.17 -15.61 5.29
CA ASN A 160 14.87 -16.85 5.58
C ASN A 160 14.19 -18.09 4.98
N ALA A 161 12.87 -18.05 4.78
CA ALA A 161 12.10 -19.13 4.16
C ALA A 161 12.32 -19.26 2.63
N GLY A 162 13.19 -18.44 2.03
CA GLY A 162 13.56 -18.56 0.61
C GLY A 162 12.46 -18.13 -0.36
N PHE A 163 11.43 -17.40 0.10
CA PHE A 163 10.51 -16.72 -0.81
C PHE A 163 11.30 -15.74 -1.67
N ALA A 164 11.33 -15.99 -2.98
CA ALA A 164 11.86 -15.08 -3.98
C ALA A 164 10.68 -14.50 -4.76
N PRO A 165 10.42 -13.18 -4.70
CA PRO A 165 11.04 -12.18 -3.83
C PRO A 165 10.36 -12.18 -2.44
N GLY A 166 11.12 -12.04 -1.35
CA GLY A 166 10.54 -11.93 0.00
C GLY A 166 9.59 -10.74 0.09
N ALA A 167 8.53 -10.85 0.90
CA ALA A 167 7.50 -9.82 1.04
C ALA A 167 8.12 -8.41 1.10
N VAL A 168 7.92 -7.63 0.03
CA VAL A 168 8.48 -6.29 -0.09
C VAL A 168 7.72 -5.40 0.85
N LEU A 169 8.39 -4.95 1.91
CA LEU A 169 7.86 -3.97 2.84
C LEU A 169 8.50 -2.61 2.58
N GLN A 170 7.68 -1.61 2.27
CA GLN A 170 8.09 -0.22 2.15
C GLN A 170 7.36 0.65 3.18
N ILE A 171 8.13 1.36 3.99
CA ILE A 171 7.58 2.35 4.92
C ILE A 171 7.43 3.70 4.22
N GLY A 172 6.33 4.39 4.52
CA GLY A 172 5.91 5.64 3.90
C GLY A 172 6.75 6.86 4.26
N SER A 173 8.07 6.74 4.43
CA SER A 173 8.99 7.87 4.61
C SER A 173 9.27 8.58 3.28
N GLN A 174 8.21 9.05 2.61
CA GLN A 174 8.24 9.44 1.19
C GLN A 174 9.17 10.61 0.85
N ARG A 175 9.53 11.45 1.84
CA ARG A 175 10.51 12.52 1.66
C ARG A 175 11.86 11.99 1.19
N ARG A 176 12.23 10.78 1.60
CA ARG A 176 13.49 10.14 1.19
C ARG A 176 13.59 9.94 -0.32
N SER A 177 12.46 9.87 -1.04
CA SER A 177 12.40 9.73 -2.49
C SER A 177 12.44 11.07 -3.25
N GLY A 178 12.47 12.21 -2.53
CA GLY A 178 12.46 13.53 -3.14
C GLY A 178 13.82 13.91 -3.74
N PRO A 179 13.88 14.48 -4.96
CA PRO A 179 15.15 14.86 -5.60
C PRO A 179 16.03 15.79 -4.75
N ALA A 180 15.42 16.71 -3.99
CA ALA A 180 16.15 17.59 -3.08
C ALA A 180 16.85 16.83 -1.95
N TYR A 181 16.24 15.77 -1.41
CA TYR A 181 16.83 14.95 -0.36
C TYR A 181 17.95 14.06 -0.91
N HIS A 182 17.80 13.52 -2.12
CA HIS A 182 18.89 12.83 -2.81
C HIS A 182 20.07 13.76 -3.06
N ALA A 183 19.85 14.96 -3.61
CA ALA A 183 20.90 15.94 -3.85
C ALA A 183 21.61 16.37 -2.56
N ALA A 184 20.86 16.60 -1.47
CA ALA A 184 21.44 16.91 -0.17
C ALA A 184 22.32 15.76 0.35
N ASN A 185 21.82 14.51 0.28
CA ASN A 185 22.58 13.33 0.67
C ASN A 185 23.87 13.16 -0.15
N ASP A 186 23.79 13.32 -1.47
CA ASP A 186 24.95 13.20 -2.36
C ASP A 186 25.99 14.27 -2.06
N TYR A 187 25.55 15.50 -1.80
CA TYR A 187 26.44 16.59 -1.43
C TYR A 187 27.12 16.33 -0.08
N ILE A 188 26.38 15.86 0.94
CA ILE A 188 26.95 15.46 2.23
C ILE A 188 28.00 14.36 2.04
N ARG A 189 27.67 13.31 1.29
CA ARG A 189 28.57 12.17 1.06
C ARG A 189 29.79 12.52 0.20
N SER A 190 29.70 13.55 -0.63
CA SER A 190 30.83 14.02 -1.42
C SER A 190 31.96 14.65 -0.59
N GLY A 191 31.72 14.93 0.70
CA GLY A 191 32.71 15.56 1.59
C GLY A 191 32.89 17.07 1.35
N LYS A 192 32.11 17.67 0.45
CA LYS A 192 32.22 19.10 0.09
C LYS A 192 31.86 20.07 1.23
N PHE A 193 31.14 19.62 2.25
CA PHE A 193 30.93 20.40 3.48
C PHE A 193 32.18 20.47 4.37
N GLY A 194 33.17 19.60 4.14
CA GLY A 194 34.23 19.35 5.12
C GLY A 194 33.67 18.67 6.37
N ASN A 195 34.30 18.92 7.51
CA ASN A 195 33.83 18.40 8.80
C ASN A 195 32.57 19.15 9.23
N ILE A 196 31.46 18.42 9.39
CA ILE A 196 30.21 18.97 9.91
C ILE A 196 30.36 19.16 11.42
N SER A 197 30.32 20.41 11.89
CA SER A 197 30.42 20.77 13.31
C SER A 197 29.07 21.04 13.98
N TYR A 198 28.02 21.29 13.20
CA TYR A 198 26.69 21.64 13.71
C TYR A 198 25.60 21.33 12.68
N ILE A 199 24.44 20.87 13.16
CA ILE A 199 23.23 20.66 12.38
C ILE A 199 22.06 21.24 13.19
N ASP A 200 21.23 22.06 12.54
CA ASP A 200 19.95 22.52 13.08
C ASP A 200 18.82 22.08 12.16
N LEU A 201 17.73 21.60 12.76
CA LEU A 201 16.52 21.24 12.04
C LEU A 201 15.32 21.72 12.84
N CYS A 202 14.55 22.59 12.23
CA CYS A 202 13.30 23.10 12.81
C CYS A 202 12.13 22.75 11.90
N TRP A 203 11.07 22.20 12.49
CA TRP A 203 9.84 21.90 11.78
C TRP A 203 8.62 22.40 12.57
N ASN A 204 8.10 23.55 12.17
CA ASN A 204 6.93 24.17 12.79
C ASN A 204 5.72 24.02 11.89
N VAL A 205 4.64 23.45 12.41
CA VAL A 205 3.35 23.38 11.72
C VAL A 205 2.28 23.92 12.65
N ASN A 206 1.70 25.05 12.26
CA ASN A 206 0.49 25.57 12.89
C ASN A 206 -0.69 25.37 11.94
N GLN A 207 -1.52 24.38 12.24
CA GLN A 207 -2.76 24.14 11.52
C GLN A 207 -3.90 24.09 12.53
N ASN A 208 -4.81 25.06 12.43
CA ASN A 208 -5.96 25.15 13.30
C ASN A 208 -6.76 23.85 13.23
N ARG A 209 -7.04 23.24 14.39
CA ARG A 209 -7.87 22.02 14.50
C ARG A 209 -7.39 20.85 13.61
N ARG A 210 -6.09 20.72 13.35
CA ARG A 210 -5.48 19.74 12.43
C ARG A 210 -6.06 18.31 12.50
N TRP A 211 -6.36 17.83 13.70
CA TRP A 211 -6.86 16.46 13.94
C TRP A 211 -8.35 16.38 14.28
N ARG A 212 -9.01 17.54 14.43
CA ARG A 212 -10.44 17.56 14.72
C ARG A 212 -11.22 17.31 13.45
N ARG A 213 -12.28 16.52 13.56
CA ARG A 213 -13.19 16.22 12.45
C ARG A 213 -14.49 17.00 12.60
N PRO A 214 -15.26 17.19 11.51
CA PRO A 214 -16.58 17.79 11.61
C PRO A 214 -17.43 17.04 12.63
N GLU A 215 -18.13 17.77 13.50
CA GLU A 215 -18.92 17.17 14.59
C GLU A 215 -19.99 16.21 14.06
N ALA A 216 -20.60 16.54 12.92
CA ALA A 216 -21.54 15.66 12.23
C ALA A 216 -20.91 14.32 11.80
N LEU A 217 -19.63 14.32 11.37
CA LEU A 217 -18.92 13.08 11.01
C LEU A 217 -18.66 12.24 12.26
N VAL A 218 -18.19 12.86 13.34
CA VAL A 218 -17.96 12.18 14.62
C VAL A 218 -19.25 11.57 15.16
N ALA A 219 -20.34 12.34 15.15
CA ALA A 219 -21.63 11.86 15.61
C ALA A 219 -22.22 10.74 14.73
N SER A 220 -21.76 10.60 13.47
CA SER A 220 -22.27 9.60 12.54
C SER A 220 -21.70 8.20 12.73
N LEU A 221 -20.55 8.05 13.41
CA LEU A 221 -19.96 6.75 13.70
C LEU A 221 -20.61 6.15 14.95
N LYS A 222 -21.28 5.01 14.80
CA LYS A 222 -21.93 4.29 15.91
C LYS A 222 -21.13 3.05 16.29
N LYS A 223 -21.34 2.56 17.51
CA LYS A 223 -20.65 1.38 18.04
C LYS A 223 -20.96 0.14 17.21
N GLU A 224 -22.18 0.06 16.68
CA GLU A 224 -22.66 -1.07 15.90
C GLU A 224 -22.08 -1.12 14.48
N ASP A 225 -21.50 0.00 14.01
CA ASP A 225 -20.93 0.12 12.65
C ASP A 225 -19.49 -0.41 12.55
N ILE A 226 -18.85 -0.72 13.68
CA ILE A 226 -17.43 -1.05 13.77
C ILE A 226 -17.17 -2.15 14.79
N ASP A 227 -16.28 -3.08 14.46
CA ASP A 227 -15.68 -3.93 15.49
C ASP A 227 -14.61 -3.13 16.25
N TRP A 228 -15.01 -2.64 17.42
CA TRP A 228 -14.15 -1.82 18.26
C TRP A 228 -12.93 -2.58 18.79
N ASN A 229 -13.07 -3.88 19.08
CA ASN A 229 -11.97 -4.68 19.60
C ASN A 229 -10.93 -4.92 18.51
N MET A 230 -11.36 -5.15 17.26
CA MET A 230 -10.43 -5.20 16.13
C MET A 230 -9.73 -3.87 15.89
N TRP A 231 -10.37 -2.73 16.16
CA TRP A 231 -9.69 -1.44 16.07
C TRP A 231 -8.65 -1.25 17.18
N LEU A 232 -8.96 -1.69 18.40
CA LEU A 232 -8.05 -1.58 19.55
C LEU A 232 -6.79 -2.45 19.40
N LEU A 233 -6.87 -3.56 18.66
CA LEU A 233 -5.79 -4.55 18.52
C LEU A 233 -5.32 -5.08 19.89
N ASP A 234 -4.17 -4.60 20.38
CA ASP A 234 -3.56 -5.00 21.64
C ASP A 234 -3.95 -4.08 22.83
N ARG A 235 -4.73 -3.02 22.58
CA ARG A 235 -5.18 -2.08 23.62
C ARG A 235 -6.33 -2.69 24.44
N ASP A 236 -6.26 -2.52 25.75
CA ASP A 236 -7.25 -3.08 26.69
C ASP A 236 -8.68 -2.55 26.42
N PRO A 237 -9.63 -3.42 26.03
CA PRO A 237 -11.01 -3.01 25.76
C PRO A 237 -11.78 -2.54 26.99
N GLU A 238 -11.36 -2.93 28.21
CA GLU A 238 -11.98 -2.44 29.45
C GLU A 238 -11.55 -0.99 29.73
N ALA A 239 -10.25 -0.69 29.57
CA ALA A 239 -9.72 0.67 29.72
C ALA A 239 -10.19 1.62 28.61
N TYR A 240 -10.37 1.12 27.39
CA TYR A 240 -10.65 1.93 26.22
C TYR A 240 -11.98 1.56 25.57
N GLN A 241 -13.09 1.93 26.22
CA GLN A 241 -14.43 1.78 25.63
C GLN A 241 -14.60 2.62 24.36
N PHE A 242 -15.53 2.15 23.51
CA PHE A 242 -15.91 2.79 22.24
C PHE A 242 -16.10 4.30 22.39
N ASP A 243 -15.37 5.05 21.57
CA ASP A 243 -15.48 6.50 21.45
C ASP A 243 -15.20 6.88 19.98
N PRO A 244 -16.18 7.46 19.26
CA PRO A 244 -15.99 7.81 17.86
C PRO A 244 -14.90 8.87 17.64
N ARG A 245 -14.59 9.68 18.67
CA ARG A 245 -13.47 10.62 18.61
C ARG A 245 -12.14 9.89 18.66
N LYS A 246 -11.99 8.83 19.46
CA LYS A 246 -10.77 8.02 19.46
C LYS A 246 -10.55 7.35 18.11
N TYR A 247 -11.61 6.92 17.41
CA TYR A 247 -11.47 6.38 16.04
C TYR A 247 -11.08 7.44 14.99
N LEU A 248 -11.79 8.57 14.95
CA LEU A 248 -11.66 9.57 13.88
C LEU A 248 -10.58 10.63 14.12
N GLU A 249 -10.26 10.86 15.39
CA GLU A 249 -9.34 11.89 15.89
C GLU A 249 -8.23 11.27 16.76
N PHE A 250 -7.86 10.00 16.52
CA PHE A 250 -6.93 9.20 17.35
C PHE A 250 -5.65 9.93 17.76
N ARG A 251 -5.13 10.84 16.91
CA ARG A 251 -3.97 11.70 17.17
C ARG A 251 -4.11 12.68 18.32
N LEU A 252 -5.31 12.84 18.86
CA LEU A 252 -5.60 13.65 20.04
C LEU A 252 -5.59 12.85 21.35
N PHE A 253 -5.44 11.52 21.29
CA PHE A 253 -5.66 10.66 22.44
C PHE A 253 -4.49 9.69 22.65
N TRP A 254 -3.89 9.75 23.83
CA TRP A 254 -3.08 8.64 24.34
C TRP A 254 -3.99 7.44 24.64
N PRO A 255 -3.62 6.18 24.31
CA PRO A 255 -2.37 5.70 23.73
C PRO A 255 -2.46 5.35 22.22
N PHE A 256 -3.27 6.09 21.45
CA PHE A 256 -3.50 5.81 20.01
C PHE A 256 -2.61 6.64 19.07
N SER A 257 -1.75 7.48 19.65
CA SER A 257 -0.77 8.26 18.92
C SER A 257 0.39 8.65 19.84
N SER A 258 1.61 8.55 19.34
CA SER A 258 2.80 9.18 19.92
C SER A 258 2.89 10.70 19.67
N GLY A 259 1.85 11.29 19.07
CA GLY A 259 1.73 12.73 18.82
C GLY A 259 2.63 13.22 17.69
N ILE A 260 3.09 14.46 17.81
CA ILE A 260 3.92 15.13 16.79
C ILE A 260 5.24 14.37 16.53
N PRO A 261 5.99 13.89 17.55
CA PRO A 261 7.26 13.19 17.31
C PRO A 261 7.14 12.00 16.36
N GLY A 262 6.14 11.12 16.56
CA GLY A 262 5.93 9.98 15.66
C GLY A 262 5.50 10.37 14.25
N GLN A 263 4.88 11.52 14.04
CA GLN A 263 4.43 11.87 12.69
C GLN A 263 5.53 12.30 11.71
N TRP A 264 6.63 12.81 12.25
CA TRP A 264 7.73 13.36 11.44
C TRP A 264 8.93 12.41 11.35
N MET A 265 8.82 11.22 11.97
CA MET A 265 9.68 10.06 11.72
C MET A 265 9.06 9.19 10.63
#